data_AF-B9TDD0-F1
#
_entry.id   AF-B9TDD0-F1
#
_cell.length_a   1.000
_cell.length_b   1.000
_cell.length_c   1.000
_cell.angle_alpha   90.00
_cell.angle_beta   90.00
_cell.angle_gamma   90.00
#
_symmetry.space_group_name_H-M   'P 1'
#
loop_
_entity.id
_entity.type
_entity.pdbx_description
1 polymer ?
#
loop_
_entity_poly.entity_id
_entity_poly.type
_entity_poly.pdbx_seq_one_letter_code
_entity_poly.pdbx_strand_id
1 'polypeptide(L)' 'MEKAKVRHDLDGKPGAEVTDTHRAHATQVLQERYKKEAERKKAEREAKAAEEAARVRADKLNQLAAKFSKKG' A
#
# COMPACT_ATOMS: atom_id res chain seq x y z
N MET A 1 2.30 11.18 16.43
CA MET A 1 1.36 12.06 17.18
C MET A 1 1.15 11.64 18.63
N GLU A 2 1.35 10.37 19.02
CA GLU A 2 1.11 9.91 20.40
C GLU A 2 1.89 10.65 21.51
N LYS A 3 2.99 11.33 21.19
CA LYS A 3 3.85 12.00 22.19
C LYS A 3 3.70 13.52 22.25
N ALA A 4 3.01 14.15 21.30
CA ALA A 4 2.88 15.60 21.27
C ALA A 4 1.71 16.04 22.15
N LYS A 5 2.01 16.49 23.37
CA LYS A 5 1.01 17.01 24.32
C LYS A 5 0.63 18.46 24.05
N VAL A 6 1.48 19.22 23.37
CA VAL A 6 1.31 20.66 23.16
C VAL A 6 1.37 21.00 21.67
N ARG A 7 0.44 21.83 21.20
CA ARG A 7 0.50 22.43 19.85
C ARG A 7 1.59 23.48 19.84
N HIS A 8 2.32 23.62 18.74
CA HIS A 8 3.26 24.72 18.57
C HIS A 8 2.71 25.64 17.50
N ASP A 9 2.91 26.95 17.67
CA ASP A 9 2.62 27.91 16.62
C ASP A 9 3.71 27.87 15.53
N LEU A 10 3.56 28.70 14.49
CA LEU A 10 4.49 28.76 13.38
C LEU A 10 5.86 29.32 13.78
N ASP A 11 5.93 30.05 14.90
CA ASP A 11 7.16 30.58 15.50
C ASP A 11 7.80 29.58 16.49
N GLY A 12 7.22 28.39 16.64
CA GLY A 12 7.72 27.31 17.50
C GLY A 12 7.43 27.50 18.99
N LYS A 13 6.61 28.48 19.39
CA LYS A 13 6.21 28.66 20.78
C LYS A 13 5.12 27.65 21.16
N PRO A 14 5.14 27.13 22.40
CA PRO A 14 4.10 26.23 22.87
C PRO A 14 2.77 26.99 22.96
N GLY A 15 1.79 26.51 22.22
CA GLY A 15 0.40 26.92 22.27
C GLY A 15 -0.41 26.03 23.22
N ALA A 16 -1.68 25.84 22.88
CA ALA A 16 -2.60 25.09 23.73
C ALA A 16 -2.36 23.56 23.70
N GLU A 17 -2.77 22.90 24.79
CA GLU A 17 -2.69 21.45 24.93
C GLU A 17 -3.53 20.73 23.87
N VAL A 18 -3.05 19.58 23.41
CA VAL A 18 -3.84 18.65 22.59
C VAL A 18 -4.62 17.75 23.53
N THR A 19 -5.93 17.97 23.61
CA THR A 19 -6.83 17.16 24.43
C THR A 19 -6.79 15.67 24.04
N ASP A 20 -7.07 14.82 25.01
CA ASP A 20 -7.05 13.36 24.86
C ASP A 20 -7.94 12.87 23.72
N THR A 21 -9.10 13.52 23.54
CA THR A 21 -10.05 13.26 22.44
C THR A 21 -9.42 13.44 21.06
N HIS A 22 -8.67 14.52 20.84
CA HIS A 22 -7.99 14.77 19.58
C HIS A 22 -6.85 13.78 19.34
N ARG A 23 -6.13 13.38 20.39
CA ARG A 23 -5.08 12.36 20.28
C ARG A 23 -5.67 10.99 19.90
N ALA A 24 -6.76 10.59 20.53
CA ALA A 24 -7.45 9.33 20.23
C ALA A 24 -7.97 9.31 18.78
N HIS A 25 -8.64 10.38 18.35
CA HIS A 25 -9.11 10.50 16.97
C HIS A 25 -7.95 10.48 15.95
N ALA A 26 -6.85 11.18 16.23
CA ALA A 26 -5.68 11.16 15.36
C ALA A 26 -5.06 9.75 15.23
N THR A 27 -5.00 8.99 16.34
CA THR A 27 -4.54 7.60 16.31
C THR A 27 -5.44 6.71 15.44
N GLN A 28 -6.77 6.85 15.57
CA GLN A 28 -7.73 6.11 14.73
C GLN A 28 -7.54 6.44 13.24
N VAL A 29 -7.44 7.73 12.90
CA VAL A 29 -7.22 8.17 11.51
C VAL A 29 -5.92 7.62 10.94
N LEU A 30 -4.83 7.60 11.72
CA LEU A 30 -3.55 7.02 11.29
C LEU A 30 -3.67 5.51 11.05
N GLN A 31 -4.35 4.79 11.95
CA GLN A 31 -4.59 3.34 11.78
C GLN A 31 -5.41 3.04 10.52
N GLU A 32 -6.47 3.81 10.25
CA GLU A 32 -7.27 3.68 9.04
C GLU A 32 -6.44 3.94 7.77
N ARG A 33 -5.61 4.99 7.78
CA ARG A 33 -4.72 5.29 6.66
C ARG A 33 -3.72 4.17 6.42
N TYR A 34 -3.09 3.64 7.47
CA TYR A 34 -2.15 2.52 7.33
C TYR A 34 -2.82 1.25 6.81
N LYS A 35 -4.04 0.93 7.26
CA LYS A 35 -4.82 -0.17 6.70
C LYS A 35 -5.06 0.03 5.20
N LYS A 36 -5.55 1.20 4.80
CA LYS A 36 -5.82 1.53 3.41
C LYS A 36 -4.56 1.48 2.53
N GLU A 37 -3.43 1.96 3.04
CA GLU A 37 -2.16 1.89 2.30
C GLU A 37 -1.62 0.47 2.19
N ALA A 38 -1.78 -0.35 3.24
CA ALA A 38 -1.42 -1.77 3.20
C ALA A 38 -2.27 -2.52 2.17
N GLU A 39 -3.58 -2.25 2.10
CA GLU A 39 -4.48 -2.82 1.09
C GLU A 39 -4.08 -2.40 -0.33
N ARG A 40 -3.80 -1.10 -0.56
CA ARG A 40 -3.31 -0.61 -1.86
C ARG A 40 -2.03 -1.31 -2.28
N LYS A 41 -1.06 -1.45 -1.36
CA LYS A 41 0.21 -2.13 -1.61
C LYS A 41 0.03 -3.62 -1.90
N LYS A 42 -0.92 -4.28 -1.22
CA LYS A 42 -1.25 -5.69 -1.47
C LYS A 42 -1.86 -5.86 -2.85
N ALA A 43 -2.83 -5.03 -3.22
CA ALA A 43 -3.46 -5.06 -4.54
C ALA A 43 -2.44 -4.83 -5.67
N GLU A 44 -1.49 -3.88 -5.49
CA GLU A 44 -0.43 -3.64 -6.47
C GLU A 44 0.49 -4.87 -6.64
N ARG A 45 0.85 -5.54 -5.54
CA ARG A 45 1.67 -6.76 -5.60
C ARG A 45 0.93 -7.90 -6.29
N GLU A 46 -0.35 -8.07 -6.01
CA GLU A 46 -1.18 -9.11 -6.65
C GLU A 46 -1.34 -8.85 -8.15
N ALA A 47 -1.54 -7.59 -8.55
CA ALA A 47 -1.59 -7.21 -9.96
C ALA A 47 -0.28 -7.53 -10.69
N LYS A 48 0.87 -7.16 -10.09
CA LYS A 48 2.19 -7.49 -10.65
C LYS A 48 2.43 -9.00 -10.74
N ALA A 49 2.01 -9.76 -9.72
CA ALA A 49 2.12 -11.21 -9.74
C ALA A 49 1.25 -11.85 -10.83
N ALA A 50 0.03 -11.32 -11.06
CA ALA A 50 -0.85 -11.79 -12.12
C ALA A 50 -0.29 -11.49 -13.51
N GLU A 51 0.31 -10.32 -13.71
CA GLU A 51 0.96 -9.95 -14.98
C GLU A 51 2.15 -10.86 -15.31
N GLU A 52 3.03 -11.09 -14.33
CA GLU A 52 4.15 -12.03 -14.48
C GLU A 52 3.67 -13.46 -14.76
N ALA A 53 2.63 -13.92 -14.06
CA ALA A 53 2.03 -15.23 -14.32
C ALA A 53 1.44 -15.33 -15.74
N ALA A 54 0.80 -14.26 -16.24
CA ALA A 54 0.27 -14.19 -17.59
C ALA A 54 1.40 -14.23 -18.64
N ARG A 55 2.50 -13.50 -18.42
CA ARG A 55 3.70 -13.56 -19.26
C ARG A 55 4.28 -14.96 -19.34
N VAL A 56 4.54 -15.58 -18.19
CA VAL A 56 5.10 -16.94 -18.13
C VAL A 56 4.17 -17.94 -18.82
N ARG A 57 2.85 -17.78 -18.68
CA ARG A 57 1.86 -18.61 -19.38
C ARG A 57 1.95 -18.42 -20.89
N ALA A 58 2.02 -17.18 -21.38
CA ALA A 58 2.14 -16.89 -22.80
C ALA A 58 3.43 -17.49 -23.39
N ASP A 59 4.57 -17.33 -22.70
CA ASP A 59 5.86 -17.90 -23.12
C ASP A 59 5.79 -19.43 -23.21
N LYS A 60 5.17 -20.09 -22.22
CA LYS A 60 4.95 -21.55 -22.25
C LYS A 60 4.05 -21.97 -23.41
N LEU A 61 2.97 -21.23 -23.67
CA LEU A 61 2.07 -21.52 -24.80
C LEU A 61 2.80 -21.39 -26.13
N ASN A 62 3.62 -20.35 -26.30
CA ASN A 62 4.45 -20.16 -27.49
C ASN A 62 5.45 -21.31 -27.68
N GLN A 63 6.09 -21.77 -26.60
CA GLN A 63 6.99 -22.93 -26.66
C GLN A 63 6.27 -24.22 -27.07
N LEU A 64 5.05 -24.45 -26.55
CA LEU A 64 4.24 -25.59 -26.95
C LEU A 64 3.85 -25.47 -28.43
N ALA A 65 3.33 -24.32 -28.85
CA ALA A 65 2.97 -24.06 -30.24
C ALA A 65 4.15 -24.34 -31.19
N ALA A 66 5.35 -23.82 -30.88
CA ALA A 66 6.54 -24.05 -31.69
C ALA A 66 6.97 -25.53 -31.76
N LYS A 67 6.81 -26.29 -30.66
CA LYS A 67 7.11 -27.73 -30.62
C LYS A 67 6.12 -28.56 -31.43
N PHE A 68 4.84 -28.18 -31.43
CA PHE A 68 3.78 -28.94 -32.08
C PHE A 68 3.48 -28.49 -33.52
N SER A 69 3.82 -27.25 -33.91
CA SER A 69 3.59 -26.74 -35.27
C SER A 69 4.55 -27.33 -36.32
N LYS A 70 5.71 -27.84 -35.90
CA LYS A 70 6.72 -28.41 -36.82
C LYS A 70 6.43 -29.85 -37.25
N LYS A 71 5.29 -30.43 -36.85
CA LYS A 71 4.88 -31.82 -37.15
C LYS A 71 3.69 -31.91 -38.12
N GLY A 72 3.31 -30.80 -38.74
CA GLY A 72 2.34 -30.72 -39.85
C GLY A 72 3.03 -30.49 -41.17
#